data_AF-A0A1H4BR36-F1
#
_entry.id   AF-A0A1H4BR36-F1
#
_cell.length_a   1.000
_cell.length_b   1.000
_cell.length_c   1.000
_cell.angle_alpha   90.00
_cell.angle_beta   90.00
_cell.angle_gamma   90.00
#
_symmetry.space_group_name_H-M   'P 1'
#
loop_
_entity.id
_entity.type
_entity.pdbx_description
1 polymer ?
#
loop_
_entity_poly.entity_id
_entity_poly.type
_entity_poly.pdbx_seq_one_letter_code
_entity_poly.pdbx_strand_id
1 'polypeptide(L)'
;MLSLIPASTVKNIKNSIMIEIDREKINEIIKLAFKDSFDELDIYHTRPENVKGTGPVLAIDGTKSGKTFSFKYTYEQLVNQYTDGTLNRELQKSRDRVFKETY
;
A
#
# COMPACT_ATOMS: atom_id res chain seq x y z
N MET A 1 -24.71 -13.40 46.00
CA MET A 1 -24.58 -12.13 45.26
C MET A 1 -23.43 -12.33 44.28
N LEU A 2 -23.70 -12.42 42.97
CA LEU A 2 -22.67 -12.56 41.93
C LEU A 2 -22.15 -11.16 41.58
N SER A 3 -20.87 -10.90 41.85
CA SER A 3 -20.23 -9.63 41.53
C SER A 3 -19.86 -9.61 40.04
N LEU A 4 -20.32 -8.58 39.32
CA LEU A 4 -19.89 -8.23 37.97
C LEU A 4 -18.44 -7.70 38.04
N ILE A 5 -17.49 -8.43 37.46
CA ILE A 5 -16.20 -7.85 37.10
C ILE A 5 -16.47 -6.89 35.92
N PRO A 6 -16.14 -5.59 36.02
CA PRO A 6 -16.36 -4.66 34.93
C PRO A 6 -15.57 -5.11 33.69
N ALA A 7 -16.25 -5.18 32.54
CA ALA A 7 -15.70 -5.58 31.24
C ALA A 7 -14.72 -4.54 30.63
N SER A 8 -13.97 -3.82 31.48
CA SER A 8 -12.93 -2.87 31.06
C SER A 8 -11.52 -3.39 31.34
N THR A 9 -11.38 -4.69 31.65
CA THR A 9 -10.10 -5.39 31.75
C THR A 9 -9.74 -6.13 30.45
N VAL A 10 -10.22 -5.66 29.30
CA VAL A 10 -9.55 -5.99 28.03
C VAL A 10 -8.39 -5.00 27.92
N LYS A 11 -7.20 -5.54 28.21
CA LYS A 11 -5.88 -4.92 28.03
C LYS A 11 -5.92 -3.83 26.96
N ASN A 12 -5.70 -2.59 27.40
CA ASN A 12 -5.32 -1.50 26.53
C ASN A 12 -3.86 -1.75 26.12
N ILE A 13 -3.64 -2.79 25.32
CA ILE A 13 -2.50 -2.84 24.42
C ILE A 13 -2.82 -1.72 23.44
N LYS A 14 -2.33 -0.51 23.74
CA LYS A 14 -1.93 0.40 22.67
C LYS A 14 -1.15 -0.48 21.72
N ASN A 15 -1.73 -0.76 20.55
CA ASN A 15 -1.02 -1.40 19.46
C ASN A 15 0.09 -0.44 19.03
N SER A 16 1.17 -0.43 19.80
CA SER A 16 2.52 -0.10 19.38
C SER A 16 3.11 -1.28 18.59
N ILE A 17 2.26 -2.19 18.11
CA ILE A 17 2.41 -2.82 16.80
C ILE A 17 2.19 -1.73 15.74
N MET A 18 3.02 -0.67 15.78
CA MET A 18 3.44 -0.04 14.54
C MET A 18 4.17 -1.16 13.85
N ILE A 19 3.41 -1.88 13.03
CA ILE A 19 3.82 -3.10 12.42
C ILE A 19 5.16 -2.77 11.76
N GLU A 20 6.21 -3.44 12.22
CA GLU A 20 7.47 -3.60 11.49
C GLU A 20 7.13 -4.46 10.26
N ILE A 21 6.18 -3.99 9.45
CA ILE A 21 5.93 -4.47 8.12
C ILE A 21 7.19 -4.08 7.40
N ASP A 22 7.90 -5.14 7.07
CA ASP A 22 9.09 -5.13 6.27
C ASP A 22 8.77 -4.39 4.98
N ARG A 23 9.19 -3.12 4.90
CA ARG A 23 9.04 -2.26 3.72
C ARG A 23 9.55 -2.98 2.48
N GLU A 24 10.55 -3.83 2.66
CA GLU A 24 11.11 -4.71 1.65
C GLU A 24 10.03 -5.63 1.06
N LYS A 25 9.24 -6.32 1.89
CA LYS A 25 8.16 -7.21 1.44
C LYS A 25 7.06 -6.49 0.67
N ILE A 26 6.64 -5.30 1.13
CA ILE A 26 5.68 -4.48 0.37
C ILE A 26 6.27 -4.12 -1.00
N ASN A 27 7.54 -3.68 -1.03
CA ASN A 27 8.22 -3.34 -2.29
C ASN A 27 8.37 -4.55 -3.21
N GLU A 28 8.64 -5.74 -2.68
CA GLU A 28 8.68 -6.98 -3.46
C GLU A 28 7.33 -7.32 -4.08
N ILE A 29 6.24 -7.24 -3.31
CA ILE A 29 4.89 -7.48 -3.84
C ILE A 29 4.55 -6.48 -4.93
N ILE A 30 4.92 -5.21 -4.76
CA ILE A 30 4.73 -4.18 -5.78
C ILE A 30 5.53 -4.53 -7.02
N LYS A 31 6.82 -4.85 -6.90
CA LYS A 31 7.63 -5.26 -8.05
C LYS A 31 6.99 -6.44 -8.76
N LEU A 32 6.56 -7.48 -8.04
CA LEU A 32 5.91 -8.65 -8.63
C LEU A 32 4.58 -8.31 -9.33
N ALA A 33 3.76 -7.43 -8.77
CA ALA A 33 2.49 -7.04 -9.36
C ALA A 33 2.65 -6.22 -10.67
N PHE A 34 3.77 -5.52 -10.84
CA PHE A 34 4.01 -4.62 -11.98
C PHE A 34 5.04 -5.17 -12.99
N LYS A 35 5.94 -6.09 -12.60
CA LYS A 35 7.10 -6.55 -13.39
C LYS A 35 6.74 -6.99 -14.81
N ASP A 36 5.69 -7.78 -14.98
CA ASP A 36 5.35 -8.35 -16.30
C ASP A 36 4.53 -7.38 -17.17
N SER A 37 4.23 -6.19 -16.66
CA SER A 37 3.31 -5.25 -17.29
C SER A 37 3.99 -4.06 -17.93
N PHE A 38 5.20 -3.72 -17.49
CA PHE A 38 5.96 -2.56 -17.95
C PHE A 38 7.34 -2.97 -18.44
N ASP A 39 7.85 -2.23 -19.43
CA ASP A 39 9.21 -2.38 -19.96
C ASP A 39 10.22 -1.80 -18.96
N GLU A 40 9.85 -0.71 -18.28
CA GLU A 40 10.63 -0.05 -17.23
C GLU A 40 9.72 0.25 -16.02
N LEU A 41 10.26 0.14 -14.80
CA LEU A 41 9.53 0.36 -13.57
C LEU A 41 10.39 1.10 -12.54
N ASP A 42 9.96 2.31 -12.19
CA ASP A 42 10.57 3.14 -11.16
C ASP A 42 9.67 3.23 -9.94
N ILE A 43 10.22 2.94 -8.75
CA ILE A 43 9.51 3.01 -7.47
C ILE A 43 10.24 4.00 -6.59
N TYR A 44 9.56 5.07 -6.17
CA TYR A 44 10.16 6.12 -5.37
C TYR A 44 9.19 6.66 -4.31
N HIS A 45 9.76 7.20 -3.24
CA HIS A 45 8.99 7.77 -2.14
C HIS A 45 8.89 9.28 -2.36
N THR A 46 7.66 9.79 -2.40
CA THR A 46 7.37 11.22 -2.56
C THR A 46 6.70 11.75 -1.30
N ARG A 47 6.97 13.01 -0.97
CA ARG A 47 6.16 13.75 -0.01
C ARG A 47 5.05 14.44 -0.79
N PRO A 48 3.78 14.34 -0.37
CA PRO A 48 2.72 15.10 -1.00
C PRO A 48 3.00 16.60 -0.79
N GLU A 49 3.34 17.30 -1.87
CA GLU A 49 3.78 18.71 -1.82
C GLU A 49 2.69 19.65 -1.27
N ASN A 50 1.42 19.22 -1.29
CA ASN A 50 0.25 20.04 -0.97
C ASN A 50 -0.59 19.60 0.23
N VAL A 51 -0.13 18.64 1.05
CA VAL A 51 -0.92 18.15 2.18
C VAL A 51 -0.08 18.07 3.45
N LYS A 52 -0.18 19.12 4.28
CA LYS A 52 0.31 19.09 5.66
C LYS A 52 -0.37 17.93 6.39
N GLY A 53 0.36 16.86 6.66
CA GLY A 53 -0.08 15.78 7.56
C GLY A 53 -0.30 14.42 6.92
N THR A 54 -0.29 14.28 5.59
CA THR A 54 -0.25 12.95 4.98
C THR A 54 1.21 12.48 4.93
N GLY A 55 1.47 11.31 5.51
CA GLY A 55 2.78 10.67 5.52
C GLY A 55 3.37 10.45 4.12
N PRO A 56 4.58 9.88 4.03
CA PRO A 56 5.21 9.57 2.75
C PRO A 56 4.28 8.72 1.86
N VAL A 57 4.19 9.12 0.59
CA VAL A 57 3.45 8.42 -0.46
C VAL A 57 4.46 7.61 -1.26
N LEU A 58 4.08 6.38 -1.61
CA LEU A 58 4.84 5.57 -2.55
C LEU A 58 4.30 5.83 -3.96
N ALA A 59 5.17 6.28 -4.85
CA ALA A 59 4.88 6.42 -6.27
C ALA A 59 5.56 5.31 -7.05
N ILE A 60 4.86 4.82 -8.06
CA ILE A 60 5.31 3.78 -8.99
C ILE A 60 5.04 4.30 -10.39
N ASP A 61 6.09 4.52 -11.16
CA ASP A 61 6.00 4.89 -12.56
C ASP A 61 6.41 3.68 -13.40
N GLY A 62 5.50 3.21 -14.24
CA GLY A 62 5.75 2.12 -15.19
C GLY A 62 5.69 2.64 -16.62
N THR A 63 6.70 2.36 -17.44
CA THR A 63 6.69 2.71 -18.86
C THR A 63 6.40 1.46 -19.69
N LYS A 64 5.42 1.54 -20.60
CA LYS A 64 5.10 0.48 -21.56
C LYS A 64 4.91 1.08 -22.95
N SER A 65 5.64 0.58 -23.94
CA SER A 65 5.52 1.03 -25.34
C SER A 65 5.64 2.56 -25.50
N GLY A 66 6.55 3.18 -24.75
CA GLY A 66 6.79 4.63 -24.77
C GLY A 66 5.75 5.49 -24.06
N LYS A 67 4.77 4.90 -23.36
CA LYS A 67 3.82 5.60 -22.49
C LYS A 67 4.14 5.34 -21.03
N THR A 68 4.15 6.40 -20.21
CA THR A 68 4.38 6.30 -18.76
C THR A 68 3.06 6.31 -18.00
N PHE A 69 2.95 5.42 -17.02
CA PHE A 69 1.78 5.22 -16.17
C PHE A 69 2.19 5.39 -14.71
N SER A 70 1.57 6.35 -14.03
CA SER A 70 1.91 6.68 -12.64
C SER A 70 0.84 6.18 -11.67
N PHE A 71 1.28 5.48 -10.62
CA PHE A 71 0.45 4.97 -9.54
C PHE A 71 0.94 5.55 -8.21
N LYS A 72 0.00 5.97 -7.35
CA LYS A 72 0.33 6.56 -6.04
C LYS A 72 -0.48 5.89 -4.94
N TYR A 73 0.22 5.48 -3.88
CA TYR A 73 -0.38 4.80 -2.72
C TYR A 73 0.17 5.41 -1.43
N THR A 74 -0.69 5.59 -0.42
CA THR A 74 -0.18 5.92 0.92
C THR A 74 0.42 4.66 1.55
N TYR A 75 1.43 4.83 2.41
CA TYR A 75 2.00 3.68 3.11
C TYR A 75 0.96 2.96 3.98
N GLU A 76 0.03 3.71 4.56
CA GLU A 76 -1.10 3.16 5.33
C GLU A 76 -2.00 2.26 4.48
N GLN A 77 -2.33 2.67 3.25
CA GLN A 77 -3.11 1.83 2.32
C GLN A 77 -2.39 0.52 2.00
N LEU A 78 -1.10 0.60 1.69
CA LEU A 78 -0.28 -0.57 1.36
C LEU A 78 -0.17 -1.52 2.56
N VAL A 79 0.03 -0.98 3.75
CA VAL A 79 0.06 -1.73 5.01
C VAL A 79 -1.27 -2.40 5.31
N ASN A 80 -2.38 -1.68 5.19
CA ASN A 80 -3.71 -2.24 5.43
C ASN A 80 -4.01 -3.37 4.45
N GLN A 81 -3.77 -3.15 3.16
CA GLN A 81 -3.97 -4.17 2.13
C GLN A 81 -3.02 -5.37 2.30
N TYR A 82 -1.78 -5.15 2.76
CA TYR A 82 -0.86 -6.24 3.08
C TYR A 82 -1.36 -7.07 4.26
N THR A 83 -1.78 -6.39 5.33
CA THR A 83 -2.31 -7.02 6.56
C THR A 83 -3.56 -7.84 6.27
N ASP A 84 -4.43 -7.34 5.38
CA ASP A 84 -5.66 -8.01 4.98
C ASP A 84 -5.45 -9.05 3.85
N GLY A 85 -4.21 -9.25 3.38
CA GLY A 85 -3.88 -10.21 2.32
C GLY A 85 -4.39 -9.84 0.92
N THR A 86 -4.77 -8.59 0.69
CA THR A 86 -5.37 -8.10 -0.56
C THR A 86 -4.43 -7.28 -1.45
N LEU A 87 -3.23 -6.93 -0.97
CA LEU A 87 -2.30 -6.02 -1.65
C LEU A 87 -2.07 -6.34 -3.13
N ASN A 88 -1.61 -7.56 -3.45
CA ASN A 88 -1.32 -7.94 -4.84
C ASN A 88 -2.55 -7.79 -5.75
N ARG A 89 -3.74 -8.18 -5.26
CA ARG A 89 -4.99 -8.08 -6.02
C ARG A 89 -5.35 -6.63 -6.32
N GLU A 90 -5.27 -5.75 -5.33
CA GLU A 90 -5.62 -4.33 -5.51
C GLU A 90 -4.62 -3.60 -6.42
N LEU A 91 -3.33 -3.94 -6.32
CA LEU A 91 -2.30 -3.44 -7.23
C LEU A 91 -2.55 -3.85 -8.69
N GLN A 92 -2.82 -5.14 -8.94
CA GLN A 92 -3.14 -5.65 -10.28
C GLN A 92 -4.42 -5.01 -10.84
N LYS A 93 -5.46 -4.87 -10.02
CA LYS A 93 -6.72 -4.22 -10.41
C LYS A 93 -6.53 -2.76 -10.81
N SER A 94 -5.73 -2.01 -10.05
CA SER A 94 -5.39 -0.62 -10.35
C SER A 94 -4.67 -0.51 -11.70
N ARG A 95 -3.67 -1.36 -11.92
CA ARG A 95 -2.93 -1.49 -13.17
C ARG A 95 -3.85 -1.81 -14.36
N ASP A 96 -4.66 -2.86 -14.25
CA ASP A 96 -5.53 -3.33 -15.33
C ASP A 96 -6.56 -2.26 -15.71
N ARG A 97 -7.08 -1.53 -14.71
CA ARG A 97 -7.98 -0.40 -14.93
C ARG A 97 -7.31 0.70 -15.77
N VAL A 98 -6.12 1.14 -15.38
CA VAL A 98 -5.38 2.20 -16.11
C VAL A 98 -5.06 1.75 -17.54
N PHE A 99 -4.72 0.48 -17.73
CA PHE A 99 -4.42 -0.08 -19.06
C PHE A 99 -5.65 -0.09 -19.94
N LYS A 100 -6.79 -0.56 -19.43
CA LYS A 100 -8.07 -0.58 -20.15
C LYS A 100 -8.57 0.82 -20.49
N GLU A 101 -8.28 1.83 -19.67
CA GLU A 101 -8.62 3.22 -19.99
C GLU A 101 -7.71 3.80 -21.10
N THR A 102 -6.54 3.20 -21.35
CA THR A 102 -5.54 3.70 -22.32
C THR A 102 -5.55 2.98 -23.67
N TYR A 103 -6.04 1.73 -23.73
CA TYR A 103 -6.07 0.86 -24.91
C TYR A 103 -7.47 0.29 -25.13
#